data_AF-U6CZB7-F1
#
_entry.id   AF-U6CZB7-F1
#
_cell.length_a   1.000
_cell.length_b   1.000
_cell.length_c   1.000
_cell.angle_alpha   90.00
_cell.angle_beta   90.00
_cell.angle_gamma   90.00
#
_symmetry.space_group_name_H-M   'P 1'
#
loop_
_entity.id
_entity.type
_entity.pdbx_description
1 polymer ?
#
loop_
_entity_poly.entity_id
_entity_poly.type
_entity_poly.pdbx_seq_one_letter_code
_entity_poly.pdbx_strand_id
1 'polypeptide(L)'
;TLNKFIEELKKYGVTTIVRVCEATYDTTLVEKEGIHVLDWPFDDGAPPSNQIVDDWLSLVKIKFREEPGCCIAVHCVAGLGRAPVLVA
;
A
#
# COMPACT_ATOMS: atom_id res chain seq x y z
N THR A 1 -10.53 -8.35 -10.99
CA THR A 1 -10.66 -9.44 -9.99
C THR A 1 -9.40 -9.46 -9.15
N LEU A 2 -9.45 -10.01 -7.94
CA LEU A 2 -8.29 -10.02 -7.04
C LEU A 2 -7.08 -10.75 -7.63
N ASN A 3 -7.28 -11.88 -8.34
CA ASN A 3 -6.17 -12.60 -8.99
C ASN A 3 -5.44 -11.75 -10.04
N LYS A 4 -6.16 -11.02 -10.90
CA LYS A 4 -5.55 -10.11 -11.88
C LYS A 4 -4.78 -8.97 -11.21
N PHE A 5 -5.27 -8.50 -10.06
CA PHE A 5 -4.59 -7.48 -9.28
C PHE A 5 -3.27 -8.03 -8.73
N ILE A 6 -3.27 -9.22 -8.15
CA ILE A 6 -2.08 -9.93 -7.68
C ILE A 6 -1.07 -10.15 -8.83
N GLU A 7 -1.53 -10.57 -10.01
CA GLU A 7 -0.67 -10.74 -11.19
C GLU A 7 0.03 -9.43 -11.60
N GLU A 8 -0.70 -8.30 -11.62
CA GLU A 8 -0.11 -7.00 -11.92
C GLU A 8 0.88 -6.56 -10.83
N LEU A 9 0.58 -6.78 -9.55
CA LEU A 9 1.51 -6.45 -8.46
C LEU A 9 2.83 -7.21 -8.59
N LYS A 10 2.77 -8.51 -8.89
CA LYS A 10 3.95 -9.34 -9.13
C LYS A 10 4.76 -8.88 -10.34
N LYS A 11 4.08 -8.48 -11.42
CA LYS A 11 4.73 -7.97 -12.63
C LYS A 11 5.58 -6.72 -12.36
N TYR A 12 5.18 -5.87 -11.43
CA TYR A 12 5.97 -4.69 -11.01
C TYR A 12 6.92 -4.97 -9.84
N GLY A 13 7.02 -6.22 -9.37
CA GLY A 13 7.89 -6.59 -8.26
C GLY A 13 7.46 -6.00 -6.92
N VAL A 14 6.15 -5.77 -6.74
CA VAL A 14 5.61 -5.23 -5.48
C VAL A 14 5.81 -6.24 -4.35
N THR A 15 6.45 -5.82 -3.28
CA THR A 15 6.67 -6.63 -2.06
C THR A 15 5.83 -6.15 -0.89
N THR A 16 5.33 -4.92 -0.94
CA THR A 16 4.48 -4.33 0.11
C THR A 16 3.36 -3.49 -0.52
N ILE A 17 2.15 -3.64 0.01
CA ILE A 17 0.99 -2.84 -0.34
C ILE A 17 0.57 -2.02 0.88
N VAL A 18 0.32 -0.73 0.68
CA VAL A 18 -0.35 0.13 1.65
C VAL A 18 -1.76 0.41 1.14
N ARG A 19 -2.76 -0.09 1.87
CA ARG A 19 -4.18 0.14 1.62
C ARG A 19 -4.67 1.27 2.51
N VAL A 20 -5.08 2.38 1.89
CA VAL A 20 -5.52 3.61 2.58
C VAL A 20 -7.04 3.81 2.58
N CYS A 21 -7.79 2.80 2.15
CA CYS A 21 -9.25 2.78 2.20
C CYS A 21 -9.72 1.64 3.10
N GLU A 22 -11.03 1.59 3.35
CA GLU A 22 -11.65 0.46 4.03
C GLU A 22 -11.36 -0.87 3.31
N ALA A 23 -11.35 -1.95 4.09
CA ALA A 23 -11.04 -3.27 3.60
C ALA A 23 -12.13 -3.81 2.67
N THR A 24 -11.78 -4.04 1.40
CA THR A 24 -12.72 -4.54 0.38
C THR A 24 -12.40 -5.96 -0.10
N TYR A 25 -11.29 -6.54 0.36
CA TYR A 25 -10.87 -7.90 0.05
C TYR A 25 -10.06 -8.50 1.19
N ASP A 26 -10.03 -9.83 1.23
CA ASP A 26 -9.22 -10.62 2.15
C ASP A 26 -7.73 -10.52 1.78
N THR A 27 -6.93 -9.97 2.68
CA THR A 27 -5.48 -9.77 2.49
C THR A 27 -4.71 -11.08 2.50
N THR A 28 -5.26 -12.15 3.09
CA THR A 28 -4.55 -13.44 3.19
C THR A 28 -4.22 -14.03 1.83
N LEU A 29 -5.03 -13.73 0.81
CA LEU A 29 -4.78 -14.17 -0.57
C LEU A 29 -3.60 -13.44 -1.21
N VAL A 30 -3.37 -12.18 -0.83
CA VAL A 30 -2.24 -11.38 -1.29
C VAL A 30 -0.97 -11.74 -0.52
N GLU A 31 -1.11 -11.94 0.79
CA GLU A 31 -0.01 -12.34 1.67
C GLU A 31 0.53 -13.74 1.38
N LYS A 32 -0.33 -14.68 0.98
CA LYS A 32 0.07 -16.01 0.50
C LYS A 32 1.03 -15.96 -0.70
N GLU A 33 0.97 -14.87 -1.46
CA GLU A 33 1.81 -14.65 -2.63
C GLU A 33 3.10 -13.90 -2.31
N GLY A 34 3.41 -13.73 -1.01
CA GLY A 34 4.62 -13.08 -0.51
C GLY A 34 4.56 -11.56 -0.49
N ILE A 35 3.37 -10.98 -0.65
CA ILE A 35 3.19 -9.52 -0.67
C ILE A 35 2.58 -9.08 0.67
N HIS A 36 3.32 -8.27 1.42
CA HIS A 36 2.85 -7.76 2.71
C HIS A 36 1.78 -6.69 2.52
N VAL A 37 0.72 -6.69 3.33
CA VAL A 37 -0.35 -5.69 3.27
C VAL A 37 -0.42 -4.89 4.57
N LEU A 38 -0.39 -3.56 4.45
CA LEU A 38 -0.53 -2.61 5.55
C LEU A 38 -1.83 -1.82 5.40
N ASP A 39 -2.67 -1.85 6.43
CA ASP A 39 -3.97 -1.18 6.45
C ASP A 39 -3.91 0.13 7.23
N TRP A 40 -3.89 1.25 6.52
CA TRP A 40 -3.86 2.61 7.09
C TRP A 40 -5.03 3.46 6.56
N PRO A 41 -6.28 3.07 6.86
CA PRO A 41 -7.45 3.77 6.34
C PRO A 41 -7.57 5.18 6.91
N PHE A 42 -7.99 6.11 6.06
CA PHE A 42 -8.46 7.43 6.47
C PHE A 42 -9.63 7.89 5.59
N ASP A 43 -10.43 8.83 6.10
CA ASP A 43 -11.69 9.23 5.47
C ASP A 43 -11.49 9.85 4.09
N ASP A 44 -12.46 9.64 3.20
CA ASP A 44 -12.42 10.24 1.87
C ASP A 44 -12.56 11.76 1.94
N GLY A 45 -11.66 12.47 1.27
CA GLY A 45 -11.56 13.94 1.35
C GLY A 45 -10.90 14.48 2.63
N ALA A 46 -10.52 13.62 3.57
CA ALA A 46 -9.75 14.00 4.76
C ALA A 46 -8.23 13.81 4.54
N PRO A 47 -7.38 14.59 5.22
CA PRO A 47 -5.94 14.33 5.26
C PRO A 47 -5.63 13.08 6.09
N PRO A 48 -4.51 12.38 5.85
CA PRO A 48 -4.00 11.36 6.76
C PRO A 48 -3.67 12.00 8.12
N SER A 49 -3.77 11.21 9.19
CA SER A 49 -3.30 11.65 10.51
C SER A 49 -1.77 11.75 10.54
N ASN A 50 -1.22 12.54 11.47
CA ASN A 50 0.22 12.63 11.66
C ASN A 50 0.87 11.25 11.88
N GLN A 51 0.18 10.34 12.59
CA GLN A 51 0.65 8.98 12.81
C GLN A 51 0.81 8.21 11.49
N ILE A 52 -0.18 8.27 10.58
CA ILE A 52 -0.10 7.61 9.27
C ILE A 52 1.05 8.20 8.43
N VAL A 53 1.27 9.51 8.51
CA VAL A 53 2.39 10.17 7.83
C VAL A 53 3.72 9.68 8.39
N ASP A 54 3.88 9.63 9.72
CA ASP A 54 5.10 9.16 10.37
C ASP A 54 5.39 7.68 10.09
N ASP A 55 4.35 6.84 10.09
CA ASP A 55 4.45 5.42 9.77
C ASP A 55 4.86 5.21 8.30
N TRP A 56 4.26 5.97 7.38
CA TRP A 56 4.64 5.94 5.96
C TRP A 56 6.10 6.35 5.74
N LEU A 57 6.52 7.47 6.33
CA LEU A 57 7.89 7.95 6.20
C LEU A 57 8.89 6.95 6.80
N SER A 58 8.53 6.28 7.89
CA SER A 58 9.35 5.25 8.51
C SER A 58 9.44 4.00 7.63
N LEU A 59 8.30 3.53 7.09
CA LEU A 59 8.24 2.40 6.18
C LEU A 59 9.14 2.60 4.96
N VAL A 60 8.98 3.74 4.27
CA VAL A 60 9.77 4.08 3.07
C VAL A 60 11.27 4.11 3.39
N LYS A 61 11.66 4.77 4.49
CA LYS A 61 13.07 4.87 4.91
C LYS A 61 13.69 3.51 5.22
N ILE A 62 12.94 2.63 5.86
CA ILE A 62 13.41 1.28 6.24
C ILE A 62 13.47 0.40 4.99
N LYS A 63 12.36 0.28 4.24
CA LYS A 63 12.25 -0.60 3.08
C LYS A 63 13.27 -0.30 2.01
N PHE A 64 13.40 0.96 1.59
CA PHE A 64 14.38 1.31 0.54
C PHE A 64 15.83 1.24 1.02
N ARG A 65 16.09 1.25 2.33
CA ARG A 65 17.42 1.04 2.89
C ARG A 65 17.78 -0.44 2.96
N GLU A 66 16.88 -1.27 3.47
CA GLU A 66 17.12 -2.70 3.73
C GLU A 66 16.93 -3.56 2.48
N GLU A 67 16.03 -3.16 1.58
CA GLU A 67 15.68 -3.87 0.35
C GLU A 67 15.85 -2.94 -0.86
N PRO A 68 17.10 -2.62 -1.29
CA PRO A 68 17.32 -1.79 -2.46
C PRO A 68 16.60 -2.36 -3.70
N GLY A 69 15.76 -1.55 -4.34
CA GLY A 69 14.95 -1.95 -5.49
C GLY A 69 13.60 -2.58 -5.16
N CYS A 70 13.18 -2.60 -3.88
CA CYS A 70 11.82 -3.00 -3.50
C CYS A 70 10.77 -2.08 -4.14
N CYS A 71 9.56 -2.59 -4.35
CA CYS A 71 8.44 -1.79 -4.83
C CYS A 71 7.30 -1.81 -3.78
N ILE A 72 6.86 -0.62 -3.40
CA ILE A 72 5.70 -0.41 -2.52
C ILE A 72 4.55 0.11 -3.37
N ALA A 73 3.43 -0.60 -3.39
CA ALA A 73 2.21 -0.12 -4.03
C ALA A 73 1.29 0.56 -3.00
N VAL A 74 0.73 1.71 -3.34
CA VAL A 74 -0.27 2.39 -2.50
C VAL A 74 -1.59 2.41 -3.25
N HIS A 75 -2.68 2.00 -2.60
CA HIS A 75 -3.99 2.04 -3.24
C HIS A 75 -5.11 2.48 -2.30
N CYS A 76 -6.15 3.04 -2.91
CA CYS A 76 -7.41 3.42 -2.31
C CYS A 76 -8.54 2.61 -3.01
N VAL A 77 -9.74 3.17 -3.15
CA VAL A 77 -10.82 2.59 -3.97
C VAL A 77 -10.67 2.99 -5.43
N ALA A 78 -10.59 4.29 -5.72
CA ALA A 78 -10.42 4.83 -7.08
C ALA A 78 -8.96 5.24 -7.40
N GLY A 79 -8.08 5.28 -6.39
CA GLY A 79 -6.69 5.71 -6.55
C GLY A 79 -6.47 7.21 -6.84
N LEU A 80 -7.52 8.04 -6.77
CA LEU A 80 -7.48 9.45 -7.21
C LEU A 80 -7.22 10.47 -6.10
N GLY A 81 -7.58 10.17 -4.84
CA GLY A 81 -7.49 11.14 -3.73
C GLY A 81 -6.45 10.76 -2.69
N ARG A 82 -6.72 9.70 -1.93
CA ARG A 82 -5.94 9.32 -0.74
C ARG A 82 -4.54 8.79 -1.05
N ALA A 83 -4.42 7.94 -2.08
CA ALA A 83 -3.16 7.29 -2.41
C ALA A 83 -2.07 8.28 -2.89
N PRO A 84 -2.35 9.26 -3.76
CA PRO A 84 -1.35 10.26 -4.15
C PRO A 84 -0.79 11.08 -2.98
N VAL A 85 -1.57 11.32 -1.91
CA VAL A 85 -1.12 12.12 -0.76
C VAL A 85 0.05 11.47 -0.02
N LEU A 86 0.11 10.14 0.04
CA LEU A 86 1.25 9.45 0.66
C LEU A 86 2.45 9.38 -0.28
N VAL A 87 2.24 9.26 -1.59
CA VAL A 87 3.34 9.04 -2.54
C VAL A 87 4.14 10.32 -2.86
N ALA A 88 3.53 11.49 -2.70
CA ALA A 88 4.10 12.79 -3.06
C ALA A 88 5.42 13.16 -2.33
#